data_AF-A0A3P1WRG2-F1
#
_entry.id   AF-A0A3P1WRG2-F1
#
_cell.length_a   1.000
_cell.length_b   1.000
_cell.length_c   1.000
_cell.angle_alpha   90.00
_cell.angle_beta   90.00
_cell.angle_gamma   90.00
#
_symmetry.space_group_name_H-M   'P 1'
#
loop_
_entity.id
_entity.type
_entity.pdbx_description
1 polymer ?
#
loop_
_entity_poly.entity_id
_entity_poly.type
_entity_poly.pdbx_seq_one_letter_code
_entity_poly.pdbx_strand_id
1 'polypeptide(L)'
;MTIALDTTIPCVKFAALYQNPLLEDEAGRESAAERRQRAALTARAAALCAGCPFREQCLTDAVVGHDVAGFVAGTTEPQRREIRARLGVTVAPVDNDTYAGVNSGRSFNQEEIARLRTANPTQPLSSIAARLGCSVSTVKRHLRKANAMSKAPKPVRPMPPTKAQVMQVAAEVVAPEPTGSVAA
;
A
#
# COMPACT_ATOMS: atom_id res chain seq x y z
N MET A 1 -26.88 -7.21 -5.88
CA MET A 1 -26.04 -6.89 -7.05
C MET A 1 -25.02 -8.00 -7.20
N THR A 2 -25.23 -8.91 -8.15
CA THR A 2 -24.28 -9.97 -8.49
C THR A 2 -23.20 -9.35 -9.39
N ILE A 3 -21.97 -9.29 -8.91
CA ILE A 3 -20.82 -8.96 -9.75
C ILE A 3 -20.63 -10.16 -10.66
N ALA A 4 -21.06 -10.06 -11.92
CA ALA A 4 -20.62 -10.99 -12.94
C ALA A 4 -19.10 -10.83 -13.03
N LEU A 5 -18.36 -11.78 -12.47
CA LEU A 5 -16.91 -11.85 -12.56
C LEU A 5 -16.58 -12.02 -14.04
N ASP A 6 -16.20 -10.90 -14.65
CA ASP A 6 -15.94 -10.80 -16.07
C ASP A 6 -14.83 -11.80 -16.42
N THR A 7 -15.17 -12.81 -17.23
CA THR A 7 -14.27 -13.91 -17.60
C THR A 7 -13.07 -13.43 -18.45
N THR A 8 -13.08 -12.15 -18.80
CA THR A 8 -12.00 -11.42 -19.47
C THR A 8 -10.87 -10.98 -18.54
N ILE A 9 -11.06 -11.02 -17.21
CA ILE A 9 -10.03 -10.61 -16.24
C ILE A 9 -9.16 -11.82 -15.85
N PRO A 10 -7.87 -11.85 -16.22
CA PRO A 10 -7.03 -13.04 -16.02
C PRO A 10 -6.81 -13.41 -14.56
N CYS A 11 -6.68 -12.44 -13.65
CA CYS A 11 -6.48 -12.72 -12.23
C CYS A 11 -7.70 -13.34 -11.54
N VAL A 12 -8.90 -13.11 -12.09
CA VAL A 12 -10.13 -13.76 -11.65
C VAL A 12 -10.22 -15.17 -12.21
N LYS A 13 -9.99 -15.32 -13.53
CA LYS A 13 -10.08 -16.61 -14.23
C LYS A 13 -9.03 -17.61 -13.77
N PHE A 14 -7.82 -17.14 -13.49
CA PHE A 14 -6.68 -17.95 -13.07
C PHE A 14 -6.35 -17.71 -11.59
N ALA A 15 -7.36 -17.59 -10.73
CA ALA A 15 -7.19 -17.28 -9.31
C ALA A 15 -6.10 -18.15 -8.63
N ALA A 16 -6.07 -19.46 -8.89
CA ALA A 16 -5.05 -20.37 -8.34
C ALA A 16 -3.60 -20.04 -8.73
N LEU A 17 -3.38 -19.35 -9.86
CA LEU A 17 -2.05 -18.85 -10.23
C LEU A 17 -1.69 -17.63 -9.38
N TYR A 18 -2.58 -16.66 -9.28
CA TYR A 18 -2.33 -15.39 -8.59
C TYR A 18 -2.36 -15.53 -7.06
N GLN A 19 -3.08 -16.53 -6.55
CA GLN A 19 -3.13 -16.94 -5.13
C GLN A 19 -2.10 -18.03 -4.81
N ASN A 20 -1.11 -18.24 -5.69
CA ASN A 20 -0.05 -19.18 -5.40
C ASN A 20 0.87 -18.59 -4.31
N PRO A 21 1.22 -19.34 -3.25
CA PRO A 21 2.08 -18.82 -2.18
C PRO A 21 3.41 -18.24 -2.65
N LEU A 22 3.99 -18.78 -3.74
CA LEU A 22 5.23 -18.26 -4.32
C LEU A 22 5.07 -16.90 -5.02
N LEU A 23 3.83 -16.47 -5.33
CA LEU A 23 3.53 -15.17 -5.91
C LEU A 23 2.91 -14.18 -4.91
N GLU A 24 2.29 -14.65 -3.84
CA GLU A 24 1.68 -13.80 -2.80
C GLU A 24 2.71 -13.27 -1.80
N ASP A 25 3.59 -14.15 -1.30
CA ASP A 25 4.57 -13.80 -0.27
C ASP A 25 5.97 -13.55 -0.86
N GLU A 26 6.66 -12.55 -0.29
CA GLU A 26 8.11 -12.47 -0.37
C GLU A 26 8.68 -13.62 0.49
N ALA A 27 8.81 -14.80 -0.11
CA ALA A 27 9.33 -15.96 0.61
C ALA A 27 10.76 -15.68 1.11
N GLY A 28 11.04 -16.12 2.33
CA GLY A 28 12.33 -15.92 3.00
C GLY A 28 13.48 -16.67 2.33
N ARG A 29 14.02 -17.71 2.98
CA ARG A 29 15.08 -18.53 2.35
C ARG A 29 14.45 -19.48 1.33
N GLU A 30 14.43 -19.08 0.07
CA GLU A 30 14.02 -19.95 -1.04
C GLU A 30 15.15 -20.89 -1.50
N SER A 31 14.80 -22.12 -1.82
CA SER A 31 15.66 -23.07 -2.53
C SER A 31 15.84 -22.65 -4.00
N ALA A 32 16.85 -23.22 -4.67
CA ALA A 32 17.07 -22.98 -6.10
C ALA A 32 15.89 -23.47 -6.97
N ALA A 33 15.20 -24.53 -6.53
CA ALA A 33 14.03 -25.06 -7.23
C ALA A 33 12.83 -24.11 -7.10
N GLU A 34 12.55 -23.61 -5.90
CA GLU A 34 11.48 -22.65 -5.63
C GLU A 34 11.70 -21.35 -6.41
N ARG A 35 12.94 -20.84 -6.47
CA ARG A 35 13.27 -19.66 -7.30
C ARG A 35 12.92 -19.86 -8.78
N ARG A 36 13.24 -21.02 -9.34
CA ARG A 36 12.90 -21.35 -10.75
C ARG A 36 11.39 -21.44 -10.94
N GLN A 37 10.70 -22.07 -10.00
CA GLN A 37 9.25 -22.18 -10.04
C GLN A 37 8.58 -20.81 -9.93
N ARG A 38 9.04 -19.96 -9.01
CA ARG A 38 8.58 -18.58 -8.85
C ARG A 38 8.79 -17.77 -10.12
N ALA A 39 9.96 -17.87 -10.75
CA ALA A 39 10.24 -17.22 -12.03
C ALA A 39 9.27 -17.68 -13.14
N ALA A 40 8.99 -18.98 -13.24
CA ALA A 40 8.05 -19.53 -14.22
C ALA A 40 6.61 -19.06 -13.97
N LEU A 41 6.17 -19.05 -12.71
CA LEU A 41 4.85 -18.54 -12.31
C LEU A 41 4.72 -17.04 -12.61
N THR A 42 5.76 -16.27 -12.29
CA THR A 42 5.82 -14.82 -12.55
C THR A 42 5.74 -14.53 -14.04
N ALA A 43 6.51 -15.24 -14.87
CA ALA A 43 6.48 -15.09 -16.32
C ALA A 43 5.09 -15.41 -16.90
N ARG A 44 4.45 -16.48 -16.41
CA ARG A 44 3.10 -16.85 -16.81
C ARG A 44 2.07 -15.78 -16.42
N ALA A 45 2.14 -15.29 -15.17
CA ALA A 45 1.23 -14.26 -14.68
C ALA A 45 1.43 -12.93 -15.42
N ALA A 46 2.68 -12.57 -15.75
CA ALA A 46 3.01 -11.39 -16.55
C ALA A 46 2.41 -11.46 -17.96
N ALA A 47 2.54 -12.61 -18.64
CA ALA A 47 1.97 -12.82 -19.96
C ALA A 47 0.44 -12.68 -19.97
N LEU A 48 -0.23 -13.23 -18.94
CA LEU A 48 -1.67 -13.07 -18.76
C LEU A 48 -2.06 -11.61 -18.47
N CYS A 49 -1.34 -10.94 -17.56
CA CYS A 49 -1.57 -9.53 -17.25
C CYS A 49 -1.39 -8.61 -18.48
N ALA A 50 -0.45 -8.92 -19.38
CA ALA A 50 -0.21 -8.13 -20.58
C ALA A 50 -1.44 -8.01 -21.49
N GLY A 51 -2.30 -9.04 -21.53
CA GLY A 51 -3.55 -9.04 -22.28
C GLY A 51 -4.78 -8.51 -21.52
N CYS A 52 -4.63 -8.08 -20.26
CA CYS A 52 -5.75 -7.62 -19.45
C CYS A 52 -6.17 -6.20 -19.86
N PRO A 53 -7.47 -5.95 -20.17
CA PRO A 53 -7.94 -4.61 -20.56
C PRO A 53 -7.79 -3.56 -19.45
N PHE A 54 -7.70 -3.99 -18.20
CA PHE A 54 -7.57 -3.11 -17.03
C PHE A 54 -6.14 -2.96 -16.52
N ARG A 55 -5.13 -3.52 -17.21
CA ARG A 55 -3.74 -3.59 -16.72
C ARG A 55 -3.22 -2.24 -16.24
N GLU A 56 -3.36 -1.20 -17.06
CA GLU A 56 -2.77 0.10 -16.76
C GLU A 56 -3.45 0.80 -15.58
N GLN A 57 -4.79 0.66 -15.46
CA GLN A 57 -5.54 1.19 -14.33
C GLN A 57 -5.16 0.42 -13.06
N CYS A 58 -5.13 -0.91 -13.14
CA CYS A 58 -4.74 -1.79 -12.05
C CYS A 58 -3.33 -1.46 -11.53
N LEU A 59 -2.38 -1.16 -12.41
CA LEU A 59 -1.03 -0.74 -12.00
C LEU A 59 -1.04 0.62 -11.33
N THR A 60 -1.77 1.59 -11.87
CA THR A 60 -1.87 2.94 -11.30
C THR A 60 -2.45 2.88 -9.89
N ASP A 61 -3.51 2.11 -9.68
CA ASP A 61 -4.14 1.94 -8.38
C ASP A 61 -3.21 1.23 -7.39
N ALA A 62 -2.49 0.21 -7.84
CA ALA A 62 -1.52 -0.51 -7.01
C ALA A 62 -0.26 0.30 -6.68
N VAL A 63 0.07 1.34 -7.46
CA VAL A 63 1.25 2.19 -7.22
C VAL A 63 0.87 3.41 -6.38
N VAL A 64 -0.23 4.08 -6.71
CA VAL A 64 -0.61 5.38 -6.15
C VAL A 64 -1.67 5.27 -5.05
N GLY A 65 -2.59 4.31 -5.17
CA GLY A 65 -3.73 4.17 -4.26
C GLY A 65 -3.42 3.29 -3.05
N HIS A 66 -3.10 2.02 -3.30
CA HIS A 66 -3.01 1.00 -2.25
C HIS A 66 -1.80 0.09 -2.43
N ASP A 67 -1.15 -0.24 -1.31
CA ASP A 67 -0.10 -1.24 -1.32
C ASP A 67 -0.71 -2.64 -1.27
N VAL A 68 -0.86 -3.23 -2.45
CA VAL A 68 -1.38 -4.60 -2.61
C VAL A 68 -0.21 -5.58 -2.48
N ALA A 69 -0.38 -6.68 -1.76
CA ALA A 69 0.62 -7.75 -1.68
C ALA A 69 0.69 -8.58 -2.98
N GLY A 70 1.82 -9.27 -3.20
CA GLY A 70 1.97 -10.25 -4.28
C GLY A 70 2.06 -9.69 -5.71
N PHE A 71 1.68 -10.52 -6.69
CA PHE A 71 1.79 -10.21 -8.11
C PHE A 71 0.54 -9.52 -8.68
N VAL A 72 0.68 -8.28 -9.15
CA VAL A 72 -0.43 -7.44 -9.62
C VAL A 72 -0.01 -6.64 -10.86
N ALA A 73 -0.92 -6.51 -11.83
CA ALA A 73 -0.74 -5.70 -13.04
C ALA A 73 0.53 -5.97 -13.86
N GLY A 74 1.09 -7.19 -13.75
CA GLY A 74 2.34 -7.57 -14.40
C GLY A 74 3.60 -7.20 -13.62
N THR A 75 3.47 -6.88 -12.33
CA THR A 75 4.58 -6.45 -11.46
C THR A 75 4.59 -7.22 -10.15
N THR A 76 5.78 -7.44 -9.58
CA THR A 76 5.99 -7.93 -8.22
C THR A 76 5.93 -6.78 -7.21
N GLU A 77 5.80 -7.10 -5.93
CA GLU A 77 5.83 -6.07 -4.87
C GLU A 77 7.16 -5.28 -4.84
N PRO A 78 8.36 -5.91 -4.91
CA PRO A 78 9.62 -5.17 -5.02
C PRO A 78 9.66 -4.21 -6.21
N GLN A 79 9.14 -4.62 -7.37
CA GLN A 79 9.06 -3.75 -8.55
C GLN A 79 8.14 -2.55 -8.29
N ARG A 80 6.99 -2.74 -7.64
CA ARG A 80 6.11 -1.62 -7.27
C ARG A 80 6.75 -0.68 -6.26
N ARG A 81 7.51 -1.19 -5.29
CA ARG A 81 8.29 -0.36 -4.35
C ARG A 81 9.30 0.52 -5.08
N GLU A 82 10.01 -0.06 -6.06
CA GLU A 82 10.94 0.68 -6.92
C GLU A 82 10.23 1.74 -7.79
N ILE A 83 9.10 1.40 -8.41
CA ILE A 83 8.29 2.35 -9.18
C ILE A 83 7.85 3.53 -8.31
N ARG A 84 7.35 3.26 -7.09
CA ARG A 84 6.96 4.31 -6.14
C ARG A 84 8.14 5.19 -5.75
N ALA A 85 9.29 4.60 -5.48
CA ALA A 85 10.51 5.35 -5.14
C ALA A 85 10.92 6.30 -6.26
N ARG A 86 10.93 5.85 -7.52
CA ARG A 86 11.24 6.68 -8.69
C ARG A 86 10.22 7.80 -8.94
N LEU A 87 8.94 7.55 -8.63
CA LEU A 87 7.86 8.54 -8.79
C LEU A 87 7.68 9.45 -7.57
N GLY A 88 8.43 9.26 -6.48
CA GLY A 88 8.25 10.02 -5.23
C GLY A 88 6.89 9.76 -4.56
N VAL A 89 6.27 8.60 -4.81
CA VAL A 89 4.98 8.22 -4.24
C VAL A 89 5.18 7.50 -2.92
N THR A 90 4.46 7.91 -1.88
CA THR A 90 4.38 7.19 -0.61
C THR A 90 2.95 6.71 -0.40
N VAL A 91 2.78 5.40 -0.28
CA VAL A 91 1.50 4.78 0.06
C VAL A 91 1.63 4.24 1.48
N ALA A 92 0.69 4.59 2.36
CA ALA A 92 0.67 4.03 3.70
C ALA A 92 0.34 2.53 3.62
N PRO A 93 1.07 1.67 4.33
CA PRO A 93 0.71 0.25 4.42
C PRO A 93 -0.70 0.13 4.99
N VAL A 94 -1.45 -0.87 4.52
CA VAL A 94 -2.79 -1.14 5.03
C VAL A 94 -2.66 -1.56 6.50
N ASP A 95 -3.29 -0.80 7.39
CA ASP A 95 -3.40 -1.14 8.81
C ASP A 95 -4.42 -2.27 8.99
N ASN A 96 -3.94 -3.50 8.82
CA ASN A 96 -4.73 -4.70 9.02
C ASN A 96 -5.05 -4.94 10.51
N ASP A 97 -4.30 -4.33 11.44
CA ASP A 97 -4.50 -4.48 12.88
C ASP A 97 -5.82 -3.84 13.32
N THR A 98 -6.14 -2.67 12.77
CA THR A 98 -7.45 -2.02 12.95
C THR A 98 -8.60 -2.91 12.46
N TYR A 99 -8.44 -3.62 11.34
CA TYR A 99 -9.48 -4.52 10.80
C TYR A 99 -9.59 -5.83 11.60
N ALA A 100 -8.46 -6.38 12.06
CA ALA A 100 -8.40 -7.58 12.87
C ALA A 100 -8.86 -7.37 14.33
N GLY A 101 -9.19 -6.14 14.71
CA GLY A 101 -9.55 -5.78 16.09
C GLY A 101 -8.37 -5.88 17.07
N VAL A 102 -7.16 -6.06 16.54
CA VAL A 102 -5.93 -6.15 17.32
C VAL A 102 -5.44 -4.74 17.57
N ASN A 103 -6.01 -4.09 18.57
CA ASN A 103 -5.44 -2.85 19.07
C ASN A 103 -4.12 -3.17 19.78
N SER A 104 -3.01 -3.10 19.05
CA SER A 104 -1.64 -3.16 19.57
C SER A 104 -1.41 -2.00 20.56
N GLY A 105 -1.94 -2.16 21.78
CA GLY A 105 -1.69 -1.34 22.98
C GLY A 105 -2.03 0.16 22.87
N ARG A 106 -3.26 0.54 23.25
CA ARG A 106 -3.66 1.92 23.65
C ARG A 106 -2.96 3.05 22.89
N SER A 107 -3.05 3.07 21.56
CA SER A 107 -2.80 4.31 20.82
C SER A 107 -3.99 5.25 21.06
N PHE A 108 -3.83 6.24 21.93
CA PHE A 108 -4.88 7.23 22.13
C PHE A 108 -5.01 8.05 20.84
N ASN A 109 -6.13 7.87 20.14
CA ASN A 109 -6.40 8.55 18.87
C ASN A 109 -6.38 10.06 19.10
N GLN A 110 -5.32 10.72 18.58
CA GLN A 110 -5.15 12.16 18.65
C GLN A 110 -6.39 12.89 18.07
N GLU A 111 -6.97 12.31 17.03
CA GLU A 111 -8.19 12.80 16.40
C GLU A 111 -9.40 12.71 17.32
N GLU A 112 -9.54 11.62 18.08
CA GLU A 112 -10.66 11.41 19.01
C GLU A 112 -10.59 12.39 20.18
N ILE A 113 -9.39 12.61 20.76
CA ILE A 113 -9.15 13.63 21.78
C ILE A 113 -9.51 15.02 21.24
N ALA A 114 -9.10 15.34 20.00
CA ALA A 114 -9.41 16.61 19.38
C ALA A 114 -10.91 16.78 19.13
N ARG A 115 -11.60 15.75 18.60
CA ARG A 115 -13.06 15.74 18.39
C ARG A 115 -13.81 15.97 19.71
N LEU A 116 -13.47 15.24 20.77
CA LEU A 116 -14.10 15.41 22.09
C LEU A 116 -13.89 16.81 22.65
N ARG A 117 -12.70 17.39 22.46
CA ARG A 117 -12.39 18.76 22.88
C ARG A 117 -13.19 19.80 22.09
N THR A 118 -13.34 19.62 20.78
CA THR A 118 -14.12 20.51 19.92
C THR A 118 -15.61 20.43 20.23
N ALA A 119 -16.13 19.23 20.49
CA ALA A 119 -17.53 19.03 20.86
C ALA A 119 -17.85 19.53 22.27
N ASN A 120 -16.86 19.62 23.16
CA ASN A 120 -17.04 20.02 24.56
C ASN A 120 -15.96 21.03 25.02
N PRO A 121 -15.96 22.26 24.46
CA PRO A 121 -14.89 23.23 24.69
C PRO A 121 -14.85 23.79 26.13
N THR A 122 -15.96 23.72 26.86
CA THR A 122 -16.08 24.21 28.24
C THR A 122 -15.86 23.11 29.28
N GLN A 123 -15.89 21.83 28.90
CA GLN A 123 -15.65 20.73 29.84
C GLN A 123 -14.17 20.68 30.27
N PRO A 124 -13.89 20.31 31.53
CA PRO A 124 -12.54 20.16 32.01
C PRO A 124 -11.84 18.99 31.30
N LEU A 125 -10.54 19.13 31.04
CA LEU A 125 -9.74 18.09 30.37
C LEU A 125 -9.70 16.76 31.15
N SER A 126 -9.93 16.81 32.47
CA SER A 126 -10.10 15.63 33.31
C SER A 126 -11.29 14.77 32.91
N SER A 127 -12.38 15.36 32.42
CA SER A 127 -13.55 14.62 31.94
C SER A 127 -13.23 13.85 30.66
N ILE A 128 -12.49 14.47 29.74
CA ILE A 128 -12.00 13.80 28.51
C ILE A 128 -11.03 12.69 28.88
N ALA A 129 -10.11 12.95 29.82
CA ALA A 129 -9.14 11.98 30.29
C ALA A 129 -9.81 10.75 30.93
N ALA A 130 -10.80 10.96 31.79
CA ALA A 130 -11.59 9.90 32.42
C ALA A 130 -12.37 9.07 31.39
N ARG A 131 -13.01 9.73 30.42
CA ARG A 131 -13.78 9.06 29.34
C ARG A 131 -12.89 8.18 28.47
N LEU A 132 -11.66 8.60 28.22
CA LEU A 132 -10.68 7.87 27.41
C LEU A 132 -9.78 6.94 28.23
N GLY A 133 -9.92 6.88 29.56
CA GLY A 133 -9.06 6.06 30.41
C GLY A 133 -7.57 6.46 30.38
N CYS A 134 -7.27 7.74 30.22
CA CYS A 134 -5.89 8.26 30.15
C CYS A 134 -5.63 9.39 31.15
N SER A 135 -4.37 9.84 31.25
CA SER A 135 -4.01 10.97 32.11
C SER A 135 -4.31 12.31 31.42
N VAL A 136 -4.58 13.35 32.22
CA VAL A 136 -4.73 14.73 31.70
C VAL A 136 -3.46 15.19 30.96
N SER A 137 -2.29 14.73 31.38
CA SER A 137 -1.01 14.99 30.72
C SER A 137 -0.97 14.43 29.30
N THR A 138 -1.53 13.23 29.10
CA THR A 138 -1.71 12.61 27.78
C THR A 138 -2.59 13.48 26.90
N VAL A 139 -3.77 13.87 27.40
CA VAL A 139 -4.71 14.77 26.67
C VAL A 139 -4.02 16.08 26.27
N LYS A 140 -3.34 16.75 27.20
CA LYS A 140 -2.60 18.00 26.93
C LYS A 140 -1.50 17.82 25.89
N ARG A 141 -0.77 16.69 25.91
CA ARG A 141 0.26 16.37 24.91
C ARG A 141 -0.34 16.25 23.51
N HIS A 142 -1.45 15.51 23.36
CA HIS A 142 -2.10 15.34 22.06
C HIS A 142 -2.74 16.63 21.54
N LEU A 143 -3.37 17.44 22.39
CA LEU A 143 -3.91 18.75 21.99
C LEU A 143 -2.81 19.73 21.57
N ARG A 144 -1.65 19.74 22.25
CA ARG A 144 -0.49 20.55 21.83
C ARG A 144 0.04 20.11 20.46
N LYS A 145 0.15 18.80 20.22
CA LYS A 145 0.55 18.26 18.90
C LYS A 145 -0.46 18.65 17.82
N ALA A 146 -1.76 18.52 18.07
CA ALA A 146 -2.80 18.89 17.13
C ALA A 146 -2.75 20.39 16.78
N ASN A 147 -2.53 21.26 17.76
CA ASN A 147 -2.37 22.70 17.55
C ASN A 147 -1.08 23.08 16.82
N ALA A 148 0.01 22.33 17.03
CA ALA A 148 1.25 22.53 16.30
C ALA A 148 1.08 22.12 14.82
N MET A 149 0.40 21.00 14.57
CA MET A 149 0.09 20.52 13.22
C MET A 149 -0.88 21.44 12.46
N SER A 150 -1.84 22.09 13.15
CA SER A 150 -2.76 23.04 12.51
C SER A 150 -2.11 24.38 12.15
N LYS A 151 -1.01 24.75 12.82
CA LYS A 151 -0.24 25.98 12.55
C LYS A 151 0.85 25.80 11.50
N ALA A 152 1.31 24.58 11.24
CA ALA A 152 2.27 24.32 10.18
C ALA A 152 1.60 24.56 8.80
N PRO A 153 2.28 25.23 7.85
CA PRO A 153 1.77 25.34 6.49
C PRO A 153 1.53 23.93 5.93
N LYS A 154 0.34 23.69 5.36
CA LYS A 154 0.04 22.41 4.73
C LYS A 154 1.07 22.19 3.62
N PRO A 155 1.83 21.09 3.62
CA PRO A 155 2.74 20.81 2.51
C PRO A 155 1.89 20.74 1.23
N VAL A 156 2.33 21.46 0.19
CA VAL A 156 1.74 21.31 -1.15
C VAL A 156 1.98 19.86 -1.54
N ARG A 157 0.90 19.08 -1.63
CA ARG A 157 1.02 17.70 -2.08
C ARG A 157 1.43 17.74 -3.55
N PRO A 158 2.55 17.11 -3.94
CA PRO A 158 2.88 16.99 -5.35
C PRO A 158 1.70 16.34 -6.08
N MET A 159 1.44 16.77 -7.30
CA MET A 159 0.38 16.20 -8.13
C MET A 159 0.66 14.69 -8.28
N PRO A 160 -0.35 13.82 -8.10
CA PRO A 160 -0.13 12.38 -8.26
C PRO A 160 0.39 12.11 -9.68
N PRO A 161 1.30 11.14 -9.85
CA PRO A 161 1.80 10.79 -11.17
C PRO A 161 0.65 10.34 -12.07
N THR A 162 0.72 10.73 -13.33
CA THR A 162 -0.25 10.32 -14.34
C THR A 162 -0.10 8.84 -14.67
N LYS A 163 -1.17 8.24 -15.18
CA LYS A 163 -1.19 6.85 -15.68
C LYS A 163 -0.05 6.56 -16.67
N ALA A 164 0.22 7.50 -17.58
CA ALA A 164 1.30 7.38 -18.56
C ALA A 164 2.69 7.35 -17.90
N GLN A 165 2.93 8.22 -16.90
CA GLN A 165 4.19 8.22 -16.15
C GLN A 165 4.40 6.93 -15.37
N VAL A 166 3.34 6.40 -14.73
CA VAL A 166 3.40 5.11 -14.03
C VAL A 166 3.77 3.98 -14.99
N MET A 167 3.12 3.91 -16.16
CA MET A 167 3.40 2.88 -17.16
C MET A 167 4.82 2.98 -17.73
N GLN A 168 5.32 4.20 -17.95
CA GLN A 168 6.68 4.42 -18.44
C GLN A 168 7.72 3.91 -17.44
N VAL A 169 7.65 4.36 -16.18
CA VAL A 169 8.58 3.93 -15.13
C VAL A 169 8.48 2.42 -14.88
N ALA A 170 7.26 1.86 -14.94
CA ALA A 170 7.07 0.43 -14.80
C ALA A 170 7.73 -0.38 -15.93
N ALA A 171 7.68 0.10 -17.16
CA ALA A 171 8.39 -0.55 -18.27
C ALA A 171 9.90 -0.58 -18.04
N GLU A 172 10.47 0.50 -17.49
CA GLU A 172 11.90 0.58 -17.14
C GLU A 172 12.29 -0.36 -15.99
N VAL A 173 11.42 -0.51 -14.98
CA VAL A 173 11.68 -1.37 -13.81
C VAL A 173 11.49 -2.86 -14.13
N VAL A 174 10.57 -3.19 -15.04
CA VAL A 174 10.28 -4.59 -15.43
C VAL A 174 11.22 -5.06 -16.54
N ALA A 175 11.79 -4.15 -17.33
CA ALA A 175 12.76 -4.51 -18.35
C ALA A 175 13.91 -5.31 -17.71
N PRO A 176 14.30 -6.46 -18.29
CA PRO A 176 15.49 -7.15 -17.82
C PRO A 176 16.68 -6.20 -17.99
N GLU A 177 17.46 -6.00 -16.92
CA GLU A 177 18.77 -5.34 -16.98
C GLU A 177 19.53 -5.88 -18.21
N PRO A 178 20.07 -5.02 -19.09
CA PRO A 178 20.84 -5.50 -20.22
C PRO A 178 22.00 -6.32 -19.66
N THR A 179 21.94 -7.63 -19.86
CA THR A 179 23.03 -8.56 -19.51
C THR A 179 24.31 -7.97 -20.06
N GLY A 180 25.19 -7.56 -19.13
CA GLY A 180 26.46 -6.96 -19.45
C GLY A 180 27.16 -7.78 -20.52
N SER A 181 27.45 -7.09 -21.62
CA SER A 181 28.40 -7.47 -22.65
C SER A 181 29.53 -8.32 -22.05
N VAL A 182 29.65 -9.55 -22.54
CA VAL A 182 30.88 -10.34 -22.45
C VAL A 182 31.98 -9.48 -23.07
N ALA A 183 32.88 -8.95 -22.23
CA ALA A 183 34.16 -8.42 -22.67
C ALA A 183 35.15 -9.59 -22.68
N ALA A 184 35.90 -9.64 -23.78
CA ALA A 184 36.81 -10.67 -24.25
C ALA A 184 37.87 -11.13 -23.23
#